data_AF-A0A7C5PDT5-F1
#
_entry.id   AF-A0A7C5PDT5-F1
#
_cell.length_a   1.000
_cell.length_b   1.000
_cell.length_c   1.000
_cell.angle_alpha   90.00
_cell.angle_beta   90.00
_cell.angle_gamma   90.00
#
_symmetry.space_group_name_H-M   'P 1'
#
loop_
_entity.id
_entity.type
_entity.pdbx_description
1 polymer ?
#
loop_
_entity_poly.entity_id
_entity_poly.type
_entity_poly.pdbx_seq_one_letter_code
_entity_poly.pdbx_strand_id
1 'polypeptide(L)'
;MIGRLCGRVVERQPPFLLLDVNGVGYEIEAPMSTFYALPADDRPVTLHTHLAIRDDAHVLYGFASAGDRALFRALLKVSGVGGKMALAILSGMSVDEFALAVQAGDTAALVRLPGVGKKTAERLIVERRDRLEAPTGGTPVLAAGSGGAAPAAGSPL
;
A
#
# COMPACT_ATOMS: atom_id res chain seq x y z
N MET A 1 -6.42 -5.35 -13.00
CA MET A 1 -5.93 -5.15 -11.61
C MET A 1 -7.11 -5.34 -10.65
N ILE A 2 -7.02 -6.26 -9.69
CA ILE A 2 -8.05 -6.46 -8.66
C ILE A 2 -7.72 -5.55 -7.48
N GLY A 3 -8.59 -4.58 -7.18
CA GLY A 3 -8.33 -3.55 -6.18
C GLY A 3 -9.11 -3.70 -4.86
N ARG A 4 -10.24 -4.39 -4.90
CA ARG A 4 -11.11 -4.65 -3.75
C ARG A 4 -11.96 -5.88 -4.02
N LEU A 5 -12.18 -6.70 -3.01
CA LEU A 5 -13.15 -7.80 -3.04
C LEU A 5 -14.13 -7.64 -1.87
N CYS A 6 -15.38 -8.04 -2.10
CA CYS A 6 -16.42 -8.09 -1.07
C CYS A 6 -17.09 -9.46 -1.16
N GLY A 7 -17.11 -10.21 -0.07
CA GLY A 7 -17.52 -11.62 -0.10
C GLY A 7 -17.57 -12.23 1.29
N ARG A 8 -17.77 -13.54 1.36
CA ARG A 8 -17.81 -14.30 2.62
C ARG A 8 -16.52 -15.08 2.82
N VAL A 9 -16.01 -15.12 4.04
CA VAL A 9 -14.83 -15.91 4.37
C VAL A 9 -15.24 -17.37 4.55
N VAL A 10 -14.77 -18.23 3.66
CA VAL A 10 -15.06 -19.67 3.67
C VAL A 10 -14.06 -20.41 4.56
N GLU A 11 -12.78 -20.06 4.45
CA GLU A 11 -11.70 -20.71 5.21
C GLU A 11 -10.67 -19.69 5.72
N ARG A 12 -10.10 -19.99 6.89
CA ARG A 12 -9.05 -19.19 7.54
C ARG A 12 -7.89 -20.10 7.91
N GLN A 13 -6.78 -19.99 7.20
CA GLN A 13 -5.56 -20.74 7.49
C GLN A 13 -4.35 -19.82 7.33
N PRO A 14 -4.03 -18.99 8.35
CA PRO A 14 -2.98 -17.99 8.23
C PRO A 14 -1.67 -18.54 7.63
N PRO A 15 -1.09 -17.87 6.62
CA PRO A 15 -1.46 -16.54 6.10
C PRO A 15 -2.55 -16.53 5.01
N PHE A 16 -3.15 -17.68 4.67
CA PHE A 16 -4.13 -17.85 3.61
C PHE A 16 -5.59 -17.66 4.09
N LEU A 17 -6.39 -17.01 3.24
CA LEU A 17 -7.83 -16.81 3.36
C LEU A 17 -8.51 -17.28 2.07
N LEU A 18 -9.62 -18.00 2.19
CA LEU A 18 -10.50 -18.27 1.07
C LEU A 18 -11.73 -17.36 1.15
N LEU A 19 -11.89 -16.47 0.18
CA LEU A 19 -13.01 -15.54 0.09
C LEU A 19 -13.94 -15.96 -1.07
N ASP A 20 -15.18 -16.33 -0.77
CA ASP A 20 -16.20 -16.52 -1.79
C ASP A 20 -16.81 -15.17 -2.20
N VAL A 21 -16.73 -14.87 -3.48
CA VAL A 21 -17.36 -13.69 -4.09
C VAL A 21 -18.32 -14.17 -5.17
N ASN A 22 -19.59 -14.31 -4.80
CA ASN A 22 -20.68 -14.76 -5.69
C ASN A 22 -20.38 -16.12 -6.34
N GLY A 23 -19.88 -17.09 -5.58
CA GLY A 23 -19.57 -18.44 -6.07
C GLY A 23 -18.17 -18.62 -6.67
N VAL A 24 -17.32 -17.59 -6.62
CA VAL A 24 -15.91 -17.67 -7.01
C VAL A 24 -15.03 -17.57 -5.77
N GLY A 25 -14.29 -18.64 -5.48
CA GLY A 25 -13.31 -18.68 -4.38
C GLY A 25 -11.99 -18.01 -4.77
N TYR A 26 -11.63 -16.95 -4.05
CA TYR A 26 -10.34 -16.29 -4.16
C TYR A 26 -9.45 -16.69 -3.00
N GLU A 27 -8.30 -17.31 -3.31
CA GLU A 27 -7.22 -17.49 -2.35
C GLU A 27 -6.47 -16.17 -2.18
N ILE A 28 -6.35 -15.73 -0.93
CA ILE A 28 -5.79 -14.43 -0.56
C ILE A 28 -4.76 -14.63 0.55
N GLU A 29 -3.54 -14.14 0.35
CA GLU A 29 -2.55 -14.02 1.41
C GLU A 29 -2.74 -12.70 2.17
N ALA A 30 -2.81 -12.75 3.50
CA ALA A 30 -3.05 -11.56 4.33
C ALA A 30 -2.12 -11.53 5.56
N PRO A 31 -1.81 -10.34 6.10
CA PRO A 31 -1.07 -10.24 7.35
C PRO A 31 -1.95 -10.62 8.55
N MET A 32 -1.36 -11.01 9.67
CA MET A 32 -2.09 -11.40 10.89
C MET A 32 -3.04 -10.30 11.38
N SER A 33 -2.65 -9.03 11.22
CA SER A 33 -3.49 -7.86 11.53
C SER A 33 -4.84 -7.90 10.80
N THR A 34 -4.87 -8.39 9.56
CA THR A 34 -6.13 -8.55 8.81
C THR A 34 -6.98 -9.67 9.40
N PHE A 35 -6.39 -10.81 9.79
CA PHE A 35 -7.13 -11.90 10.44
C PHE A 35 -7.81 -11.46 11.74
N TYR A 36 -7.14 -10.62 12.54
CA TYR A 36 -7.71 -10.08 13.78
C TYR A 36 -8.85 -9.08 13.54
N ALA A 37 -8.86 -8.40 12.39
CA ALA A 37 -9.91 -7.46 12.02
C ALA A 37 -11.14 -8.13 11.39
N LEU A 38 -11.03 -9.39 10.95
CA LEU A 38 -12.16 -10.09 10.32
C LEU A 38 -13.20 -10.49 11.38
N PRO A 39 -14.51 -10.24 11.12
CA PRO A 39 -15.58 -10.66 12.02
C PRO A 39 -15.55 -12.19 12.19
N ALA A 40 -15.92 -12.71 13.35
CA ALA A 40 -16.00 -14.16 13.58
C ALA A 40 -17.23 -14.81 12.90
N ASP A 41 -18.26 -13.99 12.60
CA ASP A 41 -19.52 -14.44 12.02
C ASP A 41 -19.43 -14.59 10.49
N ASP A 42 -20.44 -15.24 9.90
CA ASP A 42 -20.60 -15.37 8.45
C ASP A 42 -21.15 -14.07 7.78
N ARG A 43 -20.61 -12.92 8.19
CA ARG A 43 -20.95 -11.63 7.58
C ARG A 43 -20.03 -11.35 6.39
N PRO A 44 -20.54 -10.67 5.34
CA PRO A 44 -19.70 -10.27 4.23
C PRO A 44 -18.61 -9.30 4.69
N VAL A 45 -17.40 -9.51 4.20
CA VAL A 45 -16.21 -8.72 4.50
C VAL A 45 -15.72 -8.02 3.24
N THR A 46 -15.15 -6.84 3.41
CA THR A 46 -14.49 -6.11 2.32
C THR A 46 -12.99 -6.13 2.55
N LEU A 47 -12.23 -6.61 1.57
CA LEU A 47 -10.78 -6.59 1.59
C LEU A 47 -10.24 -5.68 0.49
N HIS A 48 -9.27 -4.86 0.86
CA HIS A 48 -8.46 -4.11 -0.08
C HIS A 48 -7.38 -5.04 -0.62
N THR A 49 -7.25 -5.14 -1.95
CA THR A 49 -6.36 -6.14 -2.54
C THR A 49 -5.22 -5.55 -3.38
N HIS A 50 -4.15 -6.31 -3.49
CA HIS A 50 -3.05 -6.09 -4.41
C HIS A 50 -2.73 -7.40 -5.14
N LEU A 51 -3.01 -7.42 -6.44
CA LEU A 51 -2.62 -8.52 -7.32
C LEU A 51 -1.16 -8.33 -7.75
N ALA A 52 -0.29 -9.26 -7.36
CA ALA A 52 1.07 -9.37 -7.86
C ALA A 52 1.11 -10.42 -8.96
N ILE A 53 1.57 -10.02 -10.15
CA ILE A 53 1.74 -10.90 -11.30
C ILE A 53 3.24 -11.16 -11.44
N ARG A 54 3.61 -12.42 -11.38
CA ARG A 54 4.95 -12.94 -11.67
C ARG A 54 4.86 -13.86 -12.89
N ASP A 55 6.02 -14.27 -13.41
CA ASP A 55 6.09 -15.15 -14.58
C ASP A 55 5.47 -16.54 -14.32
N ASP A 56 5.43 -16.97 -13.05
CA ASP A 56 5.01 -18.30 -12.62
C ASP A 56 3.71 -18.32 -11.80
N ALA A 57 3.24 -17.15 -11.34
CA ALA A 57 2.14 -17.09 -10.39
C ALA A 57 1.38 -15.76 -10.39
N HIS A 58 0.07 -15.85 -10.15
CA HIS A 58 -0.77 -14.73 -9.75
C HIS A 58 -1.03 -14.83 -8.25
N VAL A 59 -0.50 -13.89 -7.48
CA VAL A 59 -0.67 -13.88 -6.02
C VAL A 59 -1.54 -12.71 -5.62
N LEU A 60 -2.61 -12.97 -4.87
CA LEU A 60 -3.52 -11.95 -4.40
C LEU A 60 -3.26 -11.68 -2.92
N TYR A 61 -2.85 -10.45 -2.60
CA TYR A 61 -2.68 -9.99 -1.23
C TYR A 61 -3.91 -9.23 -0.76
N GLY A 62 -4.35 -9.45 0.47
CA GLY A 62 -5.54 -8.84 1.05
C GLY A 62 -5.27 -8.11 2.36
N PHE A 63 -5.99 -7.01 2.56
CA PHE A 63 -5.83 -6.13 3.71
C PHE A 63 -7.19 -5.64 4.21
N ALA A 64 -7.33 -5.54 5.54
CA ALA A 64 -8.53 -4.98 6.17
C ALA A 64 -8.71 -3.48 5.88
N SER A 65 -7.61 -2.73 5.76
CA SER A 65 -7.64 -1.29 5.50
C SER A 65 -6.91 -0.88 4.21
N ALA A 66 -7.28 0.28 3.68
CA ALA A 66 -6.57 0.87 2.54
C ALA A 66 -5.14 1.31 2.91
N GLY A 67 -4.91 1.69 4.17
CA GLY A 67 -3.62 2.10 4.71
C GLY A 67 -2.61 0.96 4.71
N ASP A 68 -3.01 -0.22 5.20
CA ASP A 68 -2.17 -1.43 5.18
C ASP A 68 -1.75 -1.80 3.76
N ARG A 69 -2.70 -1.75 2.81
CA ARG A 69 -2.40 -1.99 1.39
C ARG A 69 -1.42 -0.94 0.83
N ALA A 70 -1.58 0.32 1.21
CA ALA A 70 -0.70 1.38 0.76
C ALA A 70 0.72 1.17 1.28
N LEU A 71 0.87 0.83 2.56
CA LEU A 71 2.15 0.48 3.16
C LEU A 71 2.75 -0.76 2.48
N PHE A 72 1.98 -1.84 2.28
CA PHE A 72 2.43 -3.03 1.56
C PHE A 72 3.03 -2.68 0.19
N ARG A 73 2.29 -1.89 -0.62
CA ARG A 73 2.76 -1.45 -1.95
C ARG A 73 3.98 -0.55 -1.86
N ALA A 74 4.11 0.25 -0.79
CA ALA A 74 5.31 1.03 -0.56
C ALA A 74 6.50 0.13 -0.25
N LEU A 75 6.32 -0.87 0.62
CA LEU A 75 7.35 -1.85 0.99
C LEU A 75 7.86 -2.63 -0.23
N LEU A 76 6.98 -3.06 -1.15
CA LEU A 76 7.37 -3.75 -2.38
C LEU A 76 8.28 -2.94 -3.31
N LYS A 77 8.32 -1.60 -3.16
CA LYS A 77 9.22 -0.74 -3.94
C LYS A 77 10.64 -0.71 -3.38
N VAL A 78 10.86 -1.26 -2.18
CA VAL A 78 12.17 -1.27 -1.52
C VAL A 78 12.99 -2.45 -2.00
N SER A 79 14.24 -2.19 -2.39
CA SER A 79 15.11 -3.24 -2.95
C SER A 79 15.40 -4.32 -1.91
N GLY A 80 14.98 -5.55 -2.20
CA GLY A 80 15.13 -6.72 -1.32
C GLY A 80 13.92 -7.01 -0.45
N VAL A 81 12.82 -6.28 -0.60
CA VAL A 81 11.56 -6.52 0.12
C VAL A 81 10.53 -7.14 -0.82
N GLY A 82 10.27 -8.44 -0.63
CA GLY A 82 9.23 -9.18 -1.36
C GLY A 82 7.91 -9.27 -0.59
N GLY A 83 6.87 -9.84 -1.22
CA GLY A 83 5.53 -9.97 -0.62
C GLY A 83 5.51 -10.64 0.75
N LYS A 84 6.21 -11.77 0.91
CA LYS A 84 6.30 -12.48 2.20
C LYS A 84 6.90 -11.62 3.33
N MET A 85 7.94 -10.84 3.03
CA MET A 85 8.57 -9.95 4.00
C MET A 85 7.67 -8.76 4.33
N ALA A 86 7.00 -8.20 3.33
CA ALA A 86 6.04 -7.12 3.54
C ALA A 86 4.83 -7.55 4.39
N LEU A 87 4.32 -8.78 4.20
CA LEU A 87 3.29 -9.36 5.07
C LEU A 87 3.79 -9.56 6.50
N ALA A 88 5.04 -10.02 6.67
CA ALA A 88 5.66 -10.18 7.98
C ALA A 88 5.78 -8.85 8.73
N ILE A 89 6.19 -7.78 8.05
CA ILE A 89 6.23 -6.42 8.60
C ILE A 89 4.84 -5.99 9.07
N LEU A 90 3.83 -6.09 8.20
CA LEU A 90 2.43 -5.72 8.54
C LEU A 90 1.76 -6.64 9.57
N SER A 91 2.37 -7.79 9.88
CA SER A 91 1.92 -8.69 10.94
C SER A 91 2.56 -8.36 12.30
N GLY A 92 3.74 -7.73 12.29
CA GLY A 92 4.49 -7.40 13.51
C GLY A 92 4.40 -5.93 13.93
N MET A 93 3.93 -5.05 13.06
CA MET A 93 3.73 -3.63 13.36
C MET A 93 2.60 -3.02 12.53
N SER A 94 1.92 -2.05 13.14
CA SER A 94 0.95 -1.19 12.49
C SER A 94 1.61 -0.19 11.53
N VAL A 95 0.80 0.44 10.69
CA VAL A 95 1.26 1.49 9.77
C VAL A 95 1.92 2.65 10.51
N ASP A 96 1.34 3.05 11.65
CA ASP A 96 1.83 4.18 12.46
C ASP A 96 3.15 3.84 13.16
N GLU A 97 3.27 2.63 13.73
CA GLU A 97 4.51 2.15 14.34
C GLU A 97 5.64 2.05 13.31
N PHE A 98 5.34 1.56 12.09
CA PHE A 98 6.31 1.54 11.00
C PHE A 98 6.77 2.95 10.63
N ALA A 99 5.83 3.90 10.49
CA ALA A 99 6.14 5.28 10.15
C ALA A 99 7.03 5.94 11.22
N LEU A 100 6.71 5.74 12.49
CA LEU A 100 7.52 6.23 13.62
C LEU A 100 8.92 5.61 13.63
N ALA A 101 9.04 4.29 13.45
CA ALA A 101 10.33 3.61 13.39
C ALA A 101 11.21 4.14 12.24
N VAL A 102 10.62 4.40 11.07
CA VAL A 102 11.32 4.98 9.92
C VAL A 102 11.76 6.41 10.21
N GLN A 103 10.89 7.26 10.77
CA GLN A 103 11.22 8.66 11.08
C GLN A 103 12.31 8.77 12.15
N ALA A 104 12.24 7.92 13.18
CA ALA A 104 13.22 7.85 14.26
C ALA A 104 14.55 7.18 13.83
N GLY A 105 14.59 6.54 12.66
CA GLY A 105 15.73 5.73 12.25
C GLY A 105 15.96 4.49 13.13
N ASP A 106 14.90 3.97 13.75
CA ASP A 106 14.97 2.83 14.67
C ASP A 106 15.18 1.52 13.91
N THR A 107 16.44 1.27 13.58
CA THR A 107 16.88 0.05 12.91
C THR A 107 16.61 -1.19 13.79
N ALA A 108 16.70 -1.05 15.11
CA ALA A 108 16.53 -2.16 16.04
C ALA A 108 15.08 -2.67 16.04
N ALA A 109 14.09 -1.78 15.98
CA ALA A 109 12.68 -2.15 15.84
C ALA A 109 12.43 -2.95 14.56
N LEU A 110 12.98 -2.51 13.43
CA LEU A 110 12.80 -3.19 12.14
C LEU A 110 13.50 -4.55 12.07
N VAL A 111 14.70 -4.69 12.64
CA VAL A 111 15.46 -5.96 12.64
C VAL A 111 14.80 -7.06 13.48
N ARG A 112 13.96 -6.70 14.45
CA ARG A 112 13.19 -7.69 15.23
C ARG A 112 12.12 -8.40 14.39
N LEU A 113 11.75 -7.86 13.23
CA LEU A 113 10.73 -8.45 12.36
C LEU A 113 11.30 -9.64 11.59
N PRO A 114 10.54 -10.75 11.47
CA PRO A 114 11.05 -11.95 10.83
C PRO A 114 11.37 -11.71 9.36
N GLY A 115 12.60 -12.04 8.97
CA GLY A 115 13.10 -11.86 7.60
C GLY A 115 13.69 -10.47 7.30
N VAL A 116 13.68 -9.54 8.26
CA VAL A 116 14.31 -8.22 8.11
C VAL A 116 15.71 -8.22 8.71
N GLY A 117 16.74 -8.23 7.85
CA GLY A 117 18.13 -8.08 8.28
C GLY A 117 18.54 -6.62 8.45
N LYS A 118 19.68 -6.37 9.12
CA LYS A 118 20.23 -5.02 9.36
C LYS A 118 20.31 -4.16 8.09
N LYS A 119 20.87 -4.71 7.01
CA LYS A 119 21.00 -4.01 5.71
C LYS A 119 19.63 -3.66 5.11
N THR A 120 18.64 -4.53 5.26
CA THR A 120 17.28 -4.29 4.77
C THR A 120 16.58 -3.23 5.62
N ALA A 121 16.75 -3.26 6.95
CA ALA A 121 16.23 -2.25 7.85
C ALA A 121 16.80 -0.84 7.56
N GLU A 122 18.11 -0.74 7.35
CA GLU A 122 18.76 0.52 6.95
C GLU A 122 18.19 1.06 5.62
N ARG A 123 18.02 0.19 4.62
CA ARG A 123 17.40 0.55 3.33
C ARG A 123 15.95 0.98 3.47
N LEU A 124 15.17 0.28 4.29
CA LEU A 124 13.78 0.63 4.60
C LEU A 124 13.70 2.05 5.15
N ILE A 125 14.57 2.38 6.10
CA ILE A 125 14.63 3.72 6.70
C ILE A 125 14.95 4.77 5.64
N VAL A 126 16.04 4.61 4.89
CA VAL A 126 16.46 5.60 3.89
C VAL A 126 15.40 5.79 2.81
N GLU A 127 15.01 4.72 2.12
CA GLU A 127 14.12 4.85 0.95
C GLU A 127 12.70 5.29 1.31
N ARG A 128 12.22 4.99 2.52
CA ARG A 128 10.88 5.42 2.96
C ARG A 128 10.90 6.83 3.54
N ARG A 129 11.96 7.20 4.27
CA ARG A 129 12.14 8.56 4.76
C ARG A 129 12.27 9.56 3.62
N ASP A 130 13.05 9.26 2.59
CA ASP A 130 13.18 10.12 1.39
C ASP A 130 11.82 10.39 0.72
N ARG A 131 10.89 9.43 0.74
CA ARG A 131 9.55 9.59 0.18
C ARG A 131 8.55 10.31 1.10
N LEU A 132 8.79 10.31 2.41
CA LEU A 132 8.02 11.08 3.40
C LEU A 132 8.49 12.53 3.44
N GLU A 133 9.79 12.76 3.25
CA GLU A 133 10.42 14.09 3.25
C GLU A 133 10.35 14.77 1.89
N ALA A 134 10.23 14.03 0.78
CA ALA A 134 9.89 14.60 -0.52
C ALA A 134 8.53 15.30 -0.40
N PRO A 135 8.48 16.65 -0.43
CA PRO A 135 7.23 17.36 -0.38
C PRO A 135 6.44 16.93 -1.61
N THR A 136 5.14 16.75 -1.43
CA THR A 136 4.19 16.91 -2.52
C THR A 136 4.33 18.37 -2.98
N GLY A 137 5.28 18.65 -3.88
CA GLY A 137 5.78 20.00 -4.09
C GLY A 137 6.47 20.19 -5.44
N GLY A 138 5.66 20.61 -6.42
CA GLY A 138 6.06 21.30 -7.66
C GLY A 138 6.22 20.39 -8.87
N THR A 139 5.69 20.70 -10.06
CA THR A 139 5.12 21.94 -10.65
C THR A 139 4.58 21.57 -12.07
N PRO A 140 3.88 22.42 -12.86
CA PRO A 140 3.76 23.88 -12.74
C PRO A 140 2.34 24.45 -12.75
N VAL A 141 2.26 25.65 -12.18
CA VAL A 141 1.26 26.67 -12.53
C VAL A 141 1.33 26.90 -14.04
N LEU A 142 0.19 26.71 -14.71
CA LEU A 142 -0.05 27.20 -16.06
C LEU A 142 -0.04 28.72 -16.03
N ALA A 143 1.12 29.31 -16.35
CA ALA A 143 1.22 30.68 -16.81
C ALA A 143 1.15 30.67 -18.35
N ALA A 144 -0.05 30.78 -18.90
CA ALA A 144 -0.33 31.18 -20.29
C ALA A 144 -1.85 31.46 -20.40
N GLY A 145 -2.35 32.64 -20.74
CA GLY A 145 -1.67 33.87 -21.13
C GLY A 145 -2.64 35.05 -21.02
N SER A 146 -2.05 36.24 -20.96
CA SER A 146 -2.71 37.52 -21.14
C SER A 146 -3.37 37.56 -22.53
N GLY A 147 -4.67 37.27 -22.56
CA GLY A 147 -5.54 37.62 -23.67
C GLY A 147 -5.73 39.13 -23.71
N GLY A 148 -5.10 39.76 -24.69
CA GLY A 148 -5.13 41.21 -24.91
C GLY A 148 -6.55 41.75 -25.05
N ALA A 149 -6.80 42.82 -24.31
CA ALA A 149 -7.91 43.73 -24.56
C ALA A 149 -7.68 44.43 -25.91
N ALA A 150 -8.66 44.28 -26.82
CA ALA A 150 -8.73 45.05 -28.05
C ALA A 150 -9.13 46.51 -27.75
N PRO A 151 -8.44 47.52 -28.30
CA PRO A 151 -9.01 48.85 -28.40
C PRO A 151 -9.73 49.01 -29.75
N ALA A 152 -11.03 49.29 -29.67
CA ALA A 152 -11.78 49.89 -30.75
C ALA A 152 -11.51 51.40 -30.76
N ALA A 153 -11.07 51.94 -31.90
CA ALA A 153 -11.39 53.30 -32.38
C ALA A 153 -10.58 53.59 -33.66
N GLY A 154 -11.24 53.54 -34.81
CA GLY A 154 -10.67 53.92 -36.10
C GLY A 154 -11.76 54.43 -37.04
N SER A 155 -12.08 55.72 -36.93
CA SER A 155 -12.61 56.63 -37.97
C SER A 155 -12.56 58.04 -37.37
N PRO A 156 -12.03 59.05 -38.07
CA PRO A 156 -12.70 59.57 -39.27
C PRO A 156 -11.76 59.95 -40.43
N LEU A 157 -12.26 59.79 -41.67
CA LEU A 157 -12.44 60.82 -42.68
C LEU A 157 -13.33 60.26 -43.80
#